data_AF-A0A366E9P7-F1
#
_entry.id   AF-A0A366E9P7-F1
#
_cell.length_a   1.000
_cell.length_b   1.000
_cell.length_c   1.000
_cell.angle_alpha   90.00
_cell.angle_beta   90.00
_cell.angle_gamma   90.00
#
_symmetry.space_group_name_H-M   'P 1'
#
loop_
_entity.id
_entity.type
_entity.pdbx_description
1 polymer ?
#
loop_
_entity_poly.entity_id
_entity_poly.type
_entity_poly.pdbx_seq_one_letter_code
_entity_poly.pdbx_strand_id
1 'polypeptide(L)'
;MKSVLCFGDSLTWGYQAPDGVRLPLEDRWPSVLQKALGSQAHVIAEGLNGRTTAFDDYTAPEDRNGSRILPTLLGTHAPLDLVIILLGSNDMKPQVAGDAFSSHCGMRRLIQQIRSHPYQEGYAVPDILIVAPPHICESADPFFASLFAGGIAESRKLGLLLSDLADETECNFFDASGVAKTTPLDGVHLDAENTRAIGQALEPVVRLILGL
;
A
#
# COMPACT_ATOMS: atom_id res chain seq x y z
N MET A 1 -8.11 19.26 -11.79
CA MET A 1 -7.16 18.77 -10.77
C MET A 1 -7.60 17.37 -10.43
N LYS A 2 -6.70 16.40 -10.52
CA LYS A 2 -6.97 14.99 -10.25
C LYS A 2 -6.90 14.70 -8.74
N SER A 3 -7.67 13.76 -8.23
CA SER A 3 -7.63 13.34 -6.82
C SER A 3 -7.11 11.90 -6.70
N VAL A 4 -6.09 11.68 -5.88
CA VAL A 4 -5.39 10.40 -5.74
C VAL A 4 -5.40 9.96 -4.29
N LEU A 5 -6.00 8.80 -4.01
CA LEU A 5 -5.98 8.17 -2.70
C LEU A 5 -4.83 7.17 -2.61
N CYS A 6 -3.90 7.38 -1.67
CA CYS A 6 -2.85 6.44 -1.33
C CYS A 6 -3.28 5.60 -0.11
N PHE A 7 -3.85 4.43 -0.37
CA PHE A 7 -4.35 3.50 0.64
C PHE A 7 -3.29 2.44 0.98
N GLY A 8 -2.75 2.48 2.20
CA GLY A 8 -1.69 1.55 2.57
C GLY A 8 -1.52 1.35 4.06
N ASP A 9 -0.40 0.74 4.44
CA ASP A 9 -0.06 0.43 5.82
C ASP A 9 1.02 1.37 6.41
N SER A 10 1.90 0.86 7.29
CA SER A 10 3.00 1.61 7.87
C SER A 10 4.03 2.09 6.84
N LEU A 11 4.17 1.41 5.71
CA LEU A 11 5.03 1.86 4.61
C LEU A 11 4.50 3.16 3.98
N THR A 12 3.17 3.31 3.97
CA THR A 12 2.49 4.52 3.50
C THR A 12 2.39 5.60 4.57
N TRP A 13 2.23 5.19 5.83
CA TRP A 13 2.26 6.12 6.96
C TRP A 13 3.64 6.77 7.13
N GLY A 14 4.71 6.03 6.80
CA GLY A 14 6.10 6.43 6.91
C GLY A 14 6.72 6.04 8.25
N TYR A 15 6.63 4.76 8.64
CA TYR A 15 7.24 4.26 9.87
C TYR A 15 8.76 4.16 9.71
N GLN A 16 9.50 4.71 10.67
CA GLN A 16 10.95 4.69 10.69
C GLN A 16 11.48 3.74 11.79
N ALA A 17 12.17 2.69 11.38
CA ALA A 17 12.89 1.80 12.27
C ALA A 17 14.21 2.43 12.76
N PRO A 18 14.71 2.09 13.97
CA PRO A 18 14.07 1.23 14.97
C PRO A 18 13.17 1.99 15.95
N ASP A 19 13.19 3.33 15.92
CA ASP A 19 12.58 4.17 16.95
C ASP A 19 11.04 4.19 16.90
N GLY A 20 10.47 3.71 15.79
CA GLY A 20 9.03 3.68 15.53
C GLY A 20 8.39 5.05 15.39
N VAL A 21 9.21 6.07 15.14
CA VAL A 21 8.77 7.42 14.85
C VAL A 21 8.26 7.52 13.42
N ARG A 22 7.51 8.58 13.13
CA ARG A 22 7.04 8.87 11.79
C ARG A 22 8.09 9.67 11.03
N LEU A 23 8.38 9.27 9.80
CA LEU A 23 9.21 10.03 8.86
C LEU A 23 8.67 11.48 8.71
N PRO A 24 9.55 12.46 8.48
CA PRO A 24 9.16 13.80 8.07
C PRO A 24 8.17 13.76 6.91
N LEU A 25 7.27 14.75 6.84
CA LEU A 25 6.18 14.75 5.86
C LEU A 25 6.72 14.64 4.42
N GLU A 26 7.77 15.38 4.12
CA GLU A 26 8.45 15.45 2.82
C GLU A 26 9.10 14.14 2.36
N ASP A 27 9.37 13.21 3.27
CA ASP A 27 10.02 11.94 2.98
C ASP A 27 9.03 10.81 2.71
N ARG A 28 7.75 11.00 3.05
CA ARG A 28 6.71 10.00 2.86
C ARG A 28 6.38 9.89 1.37
N TRP A 29 6.27 8.67 0.87
CA TRP A 29 6.08 8.44 -0.56
C TRP A 29 4.85 9.17 -1.16
N PRO A 30 3.69 9.31 -0.47
CA PRO A 30 2.58 10.08 -1.01
C PRO A 30 2.90 11.58 -1.15
N SER A 31 3.69 12.14 -0.23
CA SER A 31 4.10 13.54 -0.26
C SER A 31 5.16 13.82 -1.32
N VAL A 32 6.06 12.85 -1.55
CA VAL A 32 7.00 12.89 -2.67
C VAL A 32 6.26 12.88 -4.00
N LEU A 33 5.27 11.98 -4.14
CA LEU A 33 4.40 11.92 -5.31
C LEU A 33 3.61 13.22 -5.50
N GLN A 34 3.03 13.78 -4.44
CA GLN A 34 2.34 15.07 -4.48
C GLN A 34 3.24 16.19 -5.01
N LYS A 35 4.47 16.27 -4.51
CA LYS A 35 5.44 17.28 -4.94
C LYS A 35 5.77 17.15 -6.43
N ALA A 36 5.89 15.91 -6.91
CA ALA A 36 6.22 15.60 -8.30
C ALA A 36 5.05 15.92 -9.26
N LEU A 37 3.82 15.60 -8.87
CA LEU A 37 2.61 15.92 -9.64
C LEU A 37 2.22 17.41 -9.57
N GLY A 38 2.71 18.14 -8.56
CA GLY A 38 2.47 19.57 -8.40
C GLY A 38 0.97 19.89 -8.31
N SER A 39 0.55 20.97 -8.96
CA SER A 39 -0.85 21.43 -8.93
C SER A 39 -1.80 20.62 -9.82
N GLN A 40 -1.31 19.61 -10.54
CA GLN A 40 -2.15 18.79 -11.42
C GLN A 40 -2.98 17.77 -10.64
N ALA A 41 -2.49 17.32 -9.48
CA ALA A 41 -3.16 16.34 -8.63
C ALA A 41 -3.14 16.76 -7.14
N HIS A 42 -4.13 16.28 -6.40
CA HIS A 42 -4.20 16.29 -4.95
C HIS A 42 -4.05 14.86 -4.43
N VAL A 43 -3.02 14.59 -3.63
CA VAL A 43 -2.69 13.27 -3.11
C VAL A 43 -3.08 13.18 -1.63
N ILE A 44 -3.85 12.16 -1.30
CA ILE A 44 -4.42 11.90 0.03
C ILE A 44 -3.71 10.67 0.63
N ALA A 45 -3.01 10.86 1.74
CA ALA A 45 -2.25 9.81 2.39
C ALA A 45 -3.07 9.09 3.49
N GLU A 46 -3.58 7.90 3.16
CA GLU A 46 -4.32 7.02 4.08
C GLU A 46 -3.47 5.79 4.43
N GLY A 47 -2.37 6.01 5.15
CA GLY A 47 -1.51 4.95 5.68
C GLY A 47 -1.82 4.63 7.14
N LEU A 48 -2.02 3.36 7.47
CA LEU A 48 -2.30 2.90 8.84
C LEU A 48 -1.40 1.73 9.25
N ASN A 49 -0.64 1.91 10.33
CA ASN A 49 0.31 0.90 10.80
C ASN A 49 -0.38 -0.44 11.10
N GLY A 50 0.12 -1.50 10.48
CA GLY A 50 -0.39 -2.86 10.64
C GLY A 50 -1.63 -3.20 9.82
N ARG A 51 -2.13 -2.27 8.98
CA ARG A 51 -3.27 -2.56 8.09
C ARG A 51 -2.97 -3.77 7.20
N THR A 52 -3.94 -4.67 7.12
CA THR A 52 -3.94 -5.86 6.25
C THR A 52 -4.80 -5.57 5.03
N THR A 53 -4.76 -6.44 4.01
CA THR A 53 -5.70 -6.30 2.89
C THR A 53 -7.16 -6.47 3.33
N ALA A 54 -7.53 -7.61 3.92
CA ALA A 54 -8.92 -7.92 4.28
C ALA A 54 -9.09 -8.73 5.58
N PHE A 55 -8.05 -8.78 6.41
CA PHE A 55 -8.00 -9.65 7.59
C PHE A 55 -8.07 -8.85 8.89
N ASP A 56 -8.69 -9.44 9.90
CA ASP A 56 -8.75 -8.83 11.22
C ASP A 56 -7.43 -9.00 11.97
N ASP A 57 -7.01 -7.93 12.64
CA ASP A 57 -5.93 -7.95 13.62
C ASP A 57 -6.38 -7.13 14.82
N TYR A 58 -6.77 -7.83 15.89
CA TYR A 58 -7.28 -7.24 17.13
C TYR A 58 -6.17 -6.90 18.14
N THR A 59 -4.89 -6.96 17.73
CA THR A 59 -3.74 -6.72 18.62
C THR A 59 -3.35 -5.24 18.71
N ALA A 60 -4.16 -4.35 18.15
CA ALA A 60 -4.00 -2.90 18.18
C ALA A 60 -5.35 -2.20 18.42
N PRO A 61 -5.37 -0.93 18.87
CA PRO A 61 -6.62 -0.22 19.13
C PRO A 61 -7.35 0.19 17.85
N GLU A 62 -6.66 0.29 16.70
CA GLU A 62 -7.27 0.61 15.42
C GLU A 62 -7.83 -0.63 14.72
N ASP A 63 -8.90 -0.45 13.93
CA ASP A 63 -9.29 -1.47 12.95
C ASP A 63 -8.20 -1.55 11.87
N ARG A 64 -7.59 -2.73 11.71
CA ARG A 64 -6.55 -2.99 10.73
C ARG A 64 -7.07 -3.69 9.47
N ASN A 65 -8.36 -4.01 9.40
CA ASN A 65 -8.94 -4.66 8.23
C ASN A 65 -9.18 -3.64 7.11
N GLY A 66 -8.33 -3.67 6.07
CA GLY A 66 -8.43 -2.75 4.94
C GLY A 66 -9.79 -2.79 4.25
N SER A 67 -10.34 -3.98 4.03
CA SER A 67 -11.64 -4.19 3.40
C SER A 67 -12.79 -3.59 4.21
N ARG A 68 -12.72 -3.58 5.55
CA ARG A 68 -13.77 -2.96 6.36
C ARG A 68 -13.75 -1.43 6.28
N ILE A 69 -12.56 -0.84 6.21
CA ILE A 69 -12.36 0.61 6.31
C ILE A 69 -12.45 1.30 4.94
N LEU A 70 -12.01 0.63 3.87
CA LEU A 70 -11.89 1.22 2.54
C LEU A 70 -13.20 1.88 2.05
N PRO A 71 -14.40 1.27 2.18
CA PRO A 71 -15.64 1.93 1.74
C PRO A 71 -15.90 3.28 2.43
N THR A 72 -15.55 3.43 3.70
CA THR A 72 -15.67 4.69 4.43
C THR A 72 -14.72 5.75 3.87
N LEU A 73 -13.48 5.37 3.54
CA LEU A 73 -12.49 6.29 2.98
C LEU A 73 -12.81 6.68 1.54
N LEU A 74 -13.34 5.77 0.73
CA LEU A 74 -13.86 6.07 -0.61
C LEU A 74 -14.96 7.14 -0.54
N GLY A 75 -15.91 6.98 0.40
CA GLY A 75 -16.97 7.96 0.60
C GLY A 75 -16.48 9.30 1.18
N THR A 76 -15.46 9.27 2.06
CA THR A 76 -14.89 10.48 2.69
C THR A 76 -14.17 11.36 1.69
N HIS A 77 -13.47 10.74 0.73
CA HIS A 77 -12.56 11.43 -0.18
C HIS A 77 -13.09 11.55 -1.62
N ALA A 78 -14.31 11.08 -1.90
CA ALA A 78 -14.92 11.21 -3.22
C ALA A 78 -15.14 12.70 -3.62
N PRO A 79 -14.97 13.06 -4.91
CA PRO A 79 -14.58 12.19 -6.03
C PRO A 79 -13.08 11.88 -6.04
N LEU A 80 -12.75 10.66 -6.49
CA LEU A 80 -11.39 10.18 -6.70
C LEU A 80 -11.18 9.89 -8.19
N ASP A 81 -9.98 10.17 -8.71
CA ASP A 81 -9.57 9.76 -10.05
C ASP A 81 -8.72 8.50 -10.02
N LEU A 82 -7.95 8.27 -8.94
CA LEU A 82 -7.08 7.10 -8.78
C LEU A 82 -7.03 6.65 -7.31
N VAL A 83 -7.07 5.34 -7.10
CA VAL A 83 -6.72 4.69 -5.82
C VAL A 83 -5.46 3.86 -6.01
N ILE A 84 -4.41 4.22 -5.27
CA ILE A 84 -3.15 3.47 -5.19
C ILE A 84 -3.20 2.60 -3.93
N ILE A 85 -3.09 1.28 -4.08
CA ILE A 85 -3.08 0.35 -2.95
C ILE A 85 -1.68 -0.22 -2.76
N LEU A 86 -1.03 0.10 -1.65
CA LEU A 86 0.24 -0.50 -1.21
C LEU A 86 0.00 -1.26 0.09
N LEU A 87 -0.35 -2.54 -0.04
CA LEU A 87 -0.69 -3.45 1.05
C LEU A 87 -0.19 -4.87 0.74
N GLY A 88 -0.17 -5.71 1.78
CA GLY A 88 0.19 -7.13 1.68
C GLY A 88 1.32 -7.53 2.62
N SER A 89 2.12 -6.57 3.11
CA SER A 89 3.20 -6.86 4.06
C SER A 89 2.65 -7.50 5.34
N ASN A 90 1.63 -6.91 5.96
CA ASN A 90 1.06 -7.41 7.22
C ASN A 90 0.32 -8.74 7.09
N ASP A 91 -0.17 -9.07 5.90
CA ASP A 91 -0.80 -10.34 5.59
C ASP A 91 0.20 -11.50 5.69
N MET A 92 1.51 -11.23 5.59
CA MET A 92 2.58 -12.22 5.73
C MET A 92 2.80 -12.66 7.18
N LYS A 93 2.16 -12.00 8.17
CA LYS A 93 2.23 -12.43 9.56
C LYS A 93 1.46 -13.74 9.71
N PRO A 94 2.06 -14.81 10.26
CA PRO A 94 1.37 -16.09 10.46
C PRO A 94 0.08 -16.00 11.29
N GLN A 95 0.02 -15.04 12.22
CA GLN A 95 -1.17 -14.81 13.05
C GLN A 95 -2.32 -14.11 12.31
N VAL A 96 -2.06 -13.52 11.14
CA VAL A 96 -3.06 -12.82 10.33
C VAL A 96 -3.55 -13.73 9.21
N ALA A 97 -2.65 -14.12 8.31
CA ALA A 97 -2.92 -15.05 7.22
C ALA A 97 -1.68 -15.92 6.94
N GLY A 98 -0.51 -15.28 6.84
CA GLY A 98 0.79 -15.95 6.79
C GLY A 98 1.31 -16.29 5.40
N ASP A 99 0.57 -15.96 4.34
CA ASP A 99 0.93 -16.35 2.98
C ASP A 99 0.51 -15.34 1.90
N ALA A 100 1.21 -15.38 0.76
CA ALA A 100 1.01 -14.45 -0.34
C ALA A 100 -0.33 -14.61 -1.07
N PHE A 101 -0.89 -15.83 -1.11
CA PHE A 101 -2.14 -16.11 -1.80
C PHE A 101 -3.34 -15.51 -1.05
N SER A 102 -3.31 -15.55 0.28
CA SER A 102 -4.26 -14.87 1.15
C SER A 102 -4.25 -13.35 0.91
N SER A 103 -3.06 -12.73 0.81
CA SER A 103 -2.93 -11.32 0.44
C SER A 103 -3.50 -11.02 -0.96
N HIS A 104 -3.28 -11.91 -1.93
CA HIS A 104 -3.88 -11.79 -3.27
C HIS A 104 -5.41 -11.80 -3.20
N CYS A 105 -6.02 -12.70 -2.43
CA CYS A 105 -7.47 -12.77 -2.24
C CYS A 105 -8.03 -11.50 -1.59
N GLY A 106 -7.34 -10.97 -0.59
CA GLY A 106 -7.73 -9.72 0.04
C GLY A 106 -7.55 -8.50 -0.87
N MET A 107 -6.49 -8.44 -1.68
CA MET A 107 -6.34 -7.40 -2.70
C MET A 107 -7.49 -7.44 -3.71
N ARG A 108 -7.87 -8.63 -4.19
CA ARG A 108 -9.05 -8.81 -5.06
C ARG A 108 -10.32 -8.26 -4.42
N ARG A 109 -10.50 -8.46 -3.10
CA ARG A 109 -11.63 -7.89 -2.37
C ARG A 109 -11.61 -6.36 -2.38
N LEU A 110 -10.46 -5.73 -2.17
CA LEU A 110 -10.32 -4.26 -2.21
C LEU A 110 -10.68 -3.71 -3.60
N ILE A 111 -10.19 -4.34 -4.67
CA ILE A 111 -10.52 -3.97 -6.06
C ILE A 111 -12.03 -4.02 -6.30
N GLN A 112 -12.68 -5.11 -5.89
CA GLN A 112 -14.14 -5.25 -6.00
C GLN A 112 -14.87 -4.13 -5.26
N GLN A 113 -14.41 -3.75 -4.07
CA GLN A 113 -15.03 -2.69 -3.28
C GLN A 113 -14.88 -1.33 -3.96
N ILE A 114 -13.72 -1.01 -4.53
CA ILE A 114 -13.52 0.25 -5.27
C ILE A 114 -14.47 0.32 -6.47
N ARG A 115 -14.60 -0.78 -7.23
CA ARG A 115 -15.45 -0.82 -8.44
C ARG A 115 -16.93 -0.78 -8.17
N SER A 116 -17.37 -1.41 -7.08
CA SER A 116 -18.79 -1.53 -6.72
C SER A 116 -19.25 -0.50 -5.70
N HIS A 117 -18.37 0.41 -5.26
CA HIS A 117 -18.75 1.47 -4.35
C HIS A 117 -19.84 2.35 -4.98
N PRO A 118 -20.91 2.69 -4.24
CA PRO A 118 -22.01 3.50 -4.77
C PRO A 118 -21.60 4.99 -4.80
N TYR A 119 -20.72 5.36 -5.72
CA TYR A 119 -20.33 6.76 -5.93
C TYR A 119 -21.55 7.63 -6.28
N GLN A 120 -21.48 8.91 -5.93
CA GLN A 120 -22.53 9.88 -6.22
C GLN A 120 -22.74 10.02 -7.73
N GLU A 121 -23.96 10.41 -8.13
CA GLU A 121 -24.30 10.60 -9.54
C GLU A 121 -23.33 11.58 -10.23
N GLY A 122 -22.80 11.19 -11.38
CA GLY A 122 -21.81 11.96 -12.13
C GLY A 122 -20.34 11.72 -11.72
N TYR A 123 -20.07 10.98 -10.64
CA TYR A 123 -18.71 10.58 -10.29
C TYR A 123 -18.37 9.25 -10.98
N ALA A 124 -17.23 9.23 -11.66
CA ALA A 124 -16.68 8.01 -12.25
C ALA A 124 -16.09 7.11 -11.15
N VAL A 125 -16.02 5.82 -11.44
CA VAL A 125 -15.20 4.88 -10.66
C VAL A 125 -13.73 5.27 -10.89
N PRO A 126 -12.92 5.46 -9.82
CA PRO A 126 -11.50 5.79 -9.98
C PRO A 126 -10.73 4.64 -10.61
N ASP A 127 -9.64 4.99 -11.32
CA ASP A 127 -8.64 4.01 -11.71
C ASP A 127 -8.00 3.37 -10.48
N ILE A 128 -7.42 2.18 -10.67
CA ILE A 128 -6.78 1.42 -9.59
C ILE A 128 -5.34 1.11 -9.99
N LEU A 129 -4.41 1.41 -9.08
CA LEU A 129 -3.01 1.01 -9.16
C LEU A 129 -2.66 0.12 -7.97
N ILE A 130 -2.37 -1.14 -8.25
CA ILE A 130 -1.89 -2.12 -7.28
C ILE A 130 -0.37 -1.95 -7.18
N VAL A 131 0.14 -1.77 -5.95
CA VAL A 131 1.56 -1.67 -5.68
C VAL A 131 1.99 -2.84 -4.80
N ALA A 132 2.77 -3.77 -5.35
CA ALA A 132 3.39 -4.81 -4.55
C ALA A 132 4.45 -4.18 -3.62
N PRO A 133 4.44 -4.48 -2.31
CA PRO A 133 5.39 -3.90 -1.37
C PRO A 133 6.82 -4.46 -1.58
N PRO A 134 7.87 -3.73 -1.17
CA PRO A 134 9.23 -4.27 -1.11
C PRO A 134 9.29 -5.55 -0.27
N HIS A 135 10.14 -6.49 -0.68
CA HIS A 135 10.24 -7.78 0.00
C HIS A 135 10.71 -7.63 1.45
N ILE A 136 10.16 -8.44 2.34
CA ILE A 136 10.65 -8.58 3.71
C ILE A 136 12.08 -9.14 3.65
N CYS A 137 12.98 -8.59 4.46
CA CYS A 137 14.35 -9.06 4.59
C CYS A 137 14.63 -9.64 5.98
N GLU A 138 15.81 -10.25 6.14
CA GLU A 138 16.26 -10.76 7.42
C GLU A 138 16.38 -9.61 8.43
N SER A 139 15.90 -9.84 9.65
CA SER A 139 15.88 -8.85 10.73
C SER A 139 16.75 -9.28 11.88
N ALA A 140 17.50 -8.33 12.45
CA ALA A 140 18.22 -8.54 13.71
C ALA A 140 17.32 -8.42 14.94
N ASP A 141 16.09 -7.90 14.80
CA ASP A 141 15.11 -7.79 15.87
C ASP A 141 14.33 -9.11 16.04
N PRO A 142 14.51 -9.83 17.18
CA PRO A 142 13.83 -11.09 17.44
C PRO A 142 12.30 -10.98 17.44
N PHE A 143 11.76 -9.82 17.83
CA PHE A 143 10.31 -9.60 17.84
C PHE A 143 9.77 -9.59 16.41
N PHE A 144 10.36 -8.79 15.52
CA PHE A 144 9.91 -8.72 14.13
C PHE A 144 10.21 -10.02 13.36
N ALA A 145 11.37 -10.63 13.60
CA ALA A 145 11.70 -11.93 13.02
C ALA A 145 10.65 -13.01 13.38
N SER A 146 10.13 -12.98 14.62
CA SER A 146 9.05 -13.88 15.05
C SER A 146 7.70 -13.49 14.47
N LEU A 147 7.38 -12.18 14.48
CA LEU A 147 6.11 -11.63 13.99
C LEU A 147 5.88 -11.94 12.51
N PHE A 148 6.95 -11.96 11.71
CA PHE A 148 6.94 -12.25 10.27
C PHE A 148 7.64 -13.57 9.93
N ALA A 149 7.62 -14.55 10.83
CA ALA A 149 8.20 -15.86 10.56
C ALA A 149 7.64 -16.47 9.26
N GLY A 150 8.52 -16.81 8.31
CA GLY A 150 8.13 -17.29 6.96
C GLY A 150 7.82 -16.18 5.94
N GLY A 151 7.65 -14.94 6.38
CA GLY A 151 7.24 -13.80 5.55
C GLY A 151 8.25 -13.40 4.47
N ILE A 152 9.54 -13.70 4.62
CA ILE A 152 10.55 -13.47 3.57
C ILE A 152 10.24 -14.28 2.31
N ALA A 153 9.92 -15.57 2.47
CA ALA A 153 9.63 -16.44 1.34
C ALA A 153 8.29 -16.07 0.68
N GLU A 154 7.28 -15.70 1.47
CA GLU A 154 5.96 -15.33 0.98
C GLU A 154 5.94 -13.94 0.32
N SER A 155 6.57 -12.93 0.92
CA SER A 155 6.60 -11.57 0.35
C SER A 155 7.24 -11.50 -1.05
N ARG A 156 8.18 -12.40 -1.36
CA ARG A 156 8.77 -12.53 -2.71
C ARG A 156 7.78 -13.01 -3.77
N LYS A 157 6.68 -13.66 -3.38
CA LYS A 157 5.65 -14.14 -4.30
C LYS A 157 4.62 -13.05 -4.64
N LEU A 158 4.51 -12.00 -3.81
CA LEU A 158 3.51 -10.95 -3.98
C LEU A 158 3.61 -10.24 -5.33
N GLY A 159 4.82 -9.92 -5.79
CA GLY A 159 5.00 -9.23 -7.08
C GLY A 159 4.33 -9.97 -8.24
N LEU A 160 4.60 -11.27 -8.38
CA LEU A 160 3.99 -12.10 -9.43
C LEU A 160 2.46 -12.22 -9.24
N LEU A 161 2.02 -12.62 -8.04
CA LEU A 161 0.59 -12.83 -7.77
C LEU A 161 -0.25 -11.58 -7.95
N LEU A 162 0.28 -10.41 -7.58
CA LEU A 162 -0.42 -9.14 -7.71
C LEU A 162 -0.35 -8.60 -9.15
N SER A 163 0.70 -8.90 -9.90
CA SER A 163 0.76 -8.62 -11.34
C SER A 163 -0.28 -9.43 -12.09
N ASP A 164 -0.34 -10.75 -11.86
CA ASP A 164 -1.34 -11.63 -12.48
C ASP A 164 -2.77 -11.17 -12.13
N LEU A 165 -3.01 -10.78 -10.87
CA LEU A 165 -4.29 -10.22 -10.46
C LEU A 165 -4.61 -8.90 -11.17
N ALA A 166 -3.63 -8.02 -11.35
CA ALA A 166 -3.82 -6.76 -12.06
C ALA A 166 -4.25 -7.02 -13.51
N ASP A 167 -3.62 -7.97 -14.20
CA ASP A 167 -4.00 -8.38 -15.55
C ASP A 167 -5.41 -8.98 -15.58
N GLU A 168 -5.71 -9.93 -14.70
CA GLU A 168 -7.04 -10.57 -14.59
C GLU A 168 -8.16 -9.58 -14.31
N THR A 169 -7.85 -8.53 -13.54
CA THR A 169 -8.82 -7.53 -13.14
C THR A 169 -8.74 -6.27 -13.96
N GLU A 170 -7.88 -6.14 -14.98
CA GLU A 170 -7.70 -4.91 -15.76
C GLU A 170 -7.40 -3.69 -14.85
N CYS A 171 -6.50 -3.88 -13.88
CA CYS A 171 -5.97 -2.82 -13.02
C CYS A 171 -4.52 -2.50 -13.43
N ASN A 172 -4.01 -1.34 -13.01
CA ASN A 172 -2.60 -1.01 -13.19
C ASN A 172 -1.76 -1.70 -12.11
N PHE A 173 -0.50 -1.99 -12.41
CA PHE A 173 0.43 -2.64 -11.50
C PHE A 173 1.78 -1.93 -11.43
N PHE A 174 2.39 -1.93 -10.24
CA PHE A 174 3.77 -1.52 -10.03
C PHE A 174 4.43 -2.37 -8.94
N ASP A 175 5.67 -2.81 -9.15
CA ASP A 175 6.43 -3.55 -8.15
C ASP A 175 7.44 -2.63 -7.44
N ALA A 176 7.16 -2.29 -6.18
CA ALA A 176 8.04 -1.42 -5.40
C ALA A 176 9.36 -2.10 -5.00
N SER A 177 9.47 -3.43 -5.07
CA SER A 177 10.73 -4.14 -4.80
C SER A 177 11.82 -3.83 -5.84
N GLY A 178 11.43 -3.36 -7.03
CA GLY A 178 12.36 -2.91 -8.07
C GLY A 178 13.07 -1.59 -7.75
N VAL A 179 12.56 -0.80 -6.80
CA VAL A 179 13.05 0.56 -6.51
C VAL A 179 13.38 0.81 -5.03
N ALA A 180 12.87 -0.02 -4.12
CA ALA A 180 13.05 0.14 -2.68
C ALA A 180 13.32 -1.19 -1.99
N LYS A 181 14.04 -1.14 -0.86
CA LYS A 181 14.40 -2.28 -0.03
C LYS A 181 14.05 -2.01 1.43
N THR A 182 13.61 -3.05 2.11
CA THR A 182 13.37 -3.03 3.56
C THR A 182 14.69 -2.98 4.33
N THR A 183 14.66 -2.38 5.52
CA THR A 183 15.82 -2.30 6.41
C THR A 183 15.95 -3.55 7.28
N PRO A 184 17.17 -4.08 7.51
CA PRO A 184 17.37 -5.23 8.40
C PRO A 184 17.21 -4.87 9.90
N LEU A 185 16.95 -3.61 10.23
CA LEU A 185 16.66 -3.19 11.60
C LEU A 185 15.40 -3.86 12.14
N ASP A 186 14.38 -4.02 11.29
CA ASP A 186 13.15 -4.76 11.63
C ASP A 186 12.68 -5.72 10.51
N GLY A 187 13.34 -5.70 9.35
CA GLY A 187 13.05 -6.59 8.21
C GLY A 187 11.86 -6.14 7.34
N VAL A 188 11.12 -5.10 7.72
CA VAL A 188 9.82 -4.78 7.09
C VAL A 188 9.72 -3.33 6.64
N HIS A 189 10.23 -2.38 7.42
CA HIS A 189 10.05 -0.97 7.13
C HIS A 189 11.13 -0.40 6.20
N LEU A 190 10.94 0.84 5.79
CA LEU A 190 11.83 1.56 4.86
C LEU A 190 12.49 2.71 5.60
N ASP A 191 13.74 3.00 5.24
CA ASP A 191 14.32 4.29 5.57
C ASP A 191 13.72 5.41 4.70
N ALA A 192 14.15 6.65 4.97
CA ALA A 192 13.66 7.82 4.23
C ALA A 192 14.02 7.74 2.73
N GLU A 193 15.19 7.22 2.37
CA GLU A 193 15.61 7.13 0.97
C GLU A 193 14.75 6.15 0.17
N ASN A 194 14.55 4.94 0.70
CA ASN A 194 13.72 3.90 0.09
C ASN A 194 12.25 4.32 0.05
N THR A 195 11.76 5.04 1.07
CA THR A 195 10.40 5.61 1.04
C THR A 195 10.26 6.64 -0.08
N ARG A 196 11.23 7.56 -0.23
CA ARG A 196 11.21 8.55 -1.32
C ARG A 196 11.30 7.90 -2.70
N ALA A 197 12.09 6.83 -2.84
CA ALA A 197 12.28 6.12 -4.11
C ALA A 197 10.95 5.59 -4.67
N ILE A 198 10.06 5.06 -3.79
CA ILE A 198 8.71 4.64 -4.21
C ILE A 198 7.92 5.82 -4.78
N GLY A 199 7.88 6.96 -4.07
CA GLY A 199 7.14 8.13 -4.51
C GLY A 199 7.63 8.69 -5.85
N GLN A 200 8.94 8.69 -6.07
CA GLN A 200 9.58 9.10 -7.33
C GLN A 200 9.24 8.15 -8.47
N ALA A 201 9.31 6.84 -8.23
CA ALA A 201 9.07 5.83 -9.27
C ALA A 201 7.59 5.73 -9.68
N LEU A 202 6.67 6.06 -8.77
CA LEU A 202 5.24 6.10 -9.07
C LEU A 202 4.83 7.30 -9.92
N GLU A 203 5.60 8.39 -9.95
CA GLU A 203 5.25 9.59 -10.73
C GLU A 203 4.92 9.28 -12.21
N PRO A 204 5.82 8.70 -13.02
CA PRO A 204 5.54 8.47 -14.44
C PRO A 204 4.35 7.54 -14.66
N VAL A 205 4.16 6.54 -13.79
CA VAL A 205 3.02 5.61 -13.86
C VAL A 205 1.71 6.35 -13.59
N VAL A 206 1.67 7.18 -12.54
CA VAL A 206 0.48 7.95 -12.17
C VAL A 206 0.14 9.00 -13.23
N ARG A 207 1.15 9.67 -13.81
CA ARG A 207 0.93 10.61 -14.93
C ARG A 207 0.30 9.92 -16.13
N LEU A 208 0.78 8.72 -16.49
CA LEU A 208 0.25 7.94 -17.59
C LEU A 208 -1.22 7.55 -17.34
N ILE A 209 -1.53 7.01 -16.16
CA ILE A 209 -2.90 6.60 -15.79
C ILE A 209 -3.86 7.80 -15.85
N LEU A 210 -3.44 8.94 -15.28
CA LEU A 210 -4.29 10.12 -15.16
C LEU A 210 -4.33 11.01 -16.42
N GLY A 211 -3.50 10.73 -17.42
CA GLY A 211 -3.35 11.53 -18.64
C GLY A 211 -2.80 12.95 -18.39
N LEU A 212 -1.77 13.06 -17.53
CA LEU A 212 -1.17 14.33 -17.09
C LEU A 212 0.14 14.71 -17.79
#